data_AF-A0A6H9RUY6-F1
#
_entry.id   AF-A0A6H9RUY6-F1
#
_cell.length_a   1.000
_cell.length_b   1.000
_cell.length_c   1.000
_cell.angle_alpha   90.00
_cell.angle_beta   90.00
_cell.angle_gamma   90.00
#
_symmetry.space_group_name_H-M   'P 1'
#
loop_
_entity.id
_entity.type
_entity.pdbx_description
1 polymer ?
#
loop_
_entity_poly.entity_id
_entity_poly.type
_entity_poly.pdbx_seq_one_letter_code
_entity_poly.pdbx_strand_id
1 'polypeptide(L)'
;MRLSDATVVIRPRTTWEAMDLGVLMSQQHRRLLMTSWAIITLPVYLLLTLLLWDSPSLVVMLFWWLKPAFDRLPLYILSKALFGETPTLRQALRQWPALLKPQLLASLTWRRLSLSRSFVMPVVQLEGLAGEARAQRLRILQQRNRGAAQWLTIIGMHLETALWFGLTALFYLFVPQQVELQWDWETLVSAA
;
A
#
# COMPACT_ATOMS: atom_id res chain seq x y z
N MET A 1 -13.02 0.07 -20.14
CA MET A 1 -12.46 -1.29 -20.01
C MET A 1 -13.57 -2.27 -20.38
N ARG A 2 -13.44 -2.98 -21.50
CA ARG A 2 -14.37 -4.08 -21.81
C ARG A 2 -13.81 -5.36 -21.18
N LEU A 3 -14.69 -6.19 -20.61
CA LEU A 3 -14.29 -7.45 -19.98
C LEU A 3 -13.72 -8.46 -21.00
N SER A 4 -14.02 -8.28 -22.29
CA SER A 4 -13.51 -9.06 -23.42
C SER A 4 -12.01 -8.94 -23.63
N ASP A 5 -11.38 -7.87 -23.13
CA ASP A 5 -9.99 -7.53 -23.43
C ASP A 5 -9.05 -7.99 -22.30
N ALA A 6 -9.58 -8.71 -21.30
CA ALA A 6 -8.80 -9.24 -20.20
C ALA A 6 -7.82 -10.31 -20.71
N THR A 7 -6.52 -10.12 -20.47
CA THR A 7 -5.47 -11.08 -20.87
C THR A 7 -5.50 -12.36 -20.02
N VAL A 8 -6.30 -12.36 -18.96
CA VAL A 8 -6.49 -13.49 -18.05
C VAL A 8 -7.74 -14.26 -18.44
N VAL A 9 -7.62 -15.59 -18.57
CA VAL A 9 -8.76 -16.49 -18.77
C VAL A 9 -9.81 -16.27 -17.67
N ILE A 10 -11.00 -15.82 -18.05
CA ILE A 10 -12.11 -15.60 -17.12
C ILE A 10 -12.75 -16.96 -16.82
N ARG A 11 -12.37 -17.54 -15.67
CA ARG A 11 -12.99 -18.73 -15.10
C ARG A 11 -13.33 -18.48 -13.64
N PRO A 12 -14.32 -19.18 -13.05
CA PRO A 12 -14.54 -19.17 -11.61
C PRO A 12 -13.24 -19.59 -10.89
N ARG A 13 -12.70 -18.70 -10.05
CA ARG A 13 -11.51 -18.94 -9.23
C ARG A 13 -11.89 -18.96 -7.76
N THR A 14 -11.18 -19.74 -6.97
CA THR A 14 -11.22 -19.58 -5.51
C THR A 14 -10.56 -18.26 -5.12
N THR A 15 -10.88 -17.74 -3.94
CA THR A 15 -10.31 -16.45 -3.50
C THR A 15 -8.78 -16.50 -3.40
N TRP A 16 -8.22 -17.65 -3.00
CA TRP A 16 -6.77 -17.86 -2.92
C TRP A 16 -6.10 -17.95 -4.30
N GLU A 17 -6.71 -18.65 -5.26
CA GLU A 17 -6.22 -18.66 -6.65
C GLU A 17 -6.22 -17.26 -7.27
N ALA A 18 -7.24 -16.44 -6.96
CA ALA A 18 -7.29 -15.06 -7.42
C ALA A 18 -6.18 -14.20 -6.80
N MET A 19 -5.83 -14.45 -5.53
CA MET A 19 -4.72 -13.77 -4.86
C MET A 19 -3.37 -14.18 -5.43
N ASP A 20 -3.16 -15.48 -5.68
CA ASP A 20 -1.92 -16.00 -6.28
C ASP A 20 -1.68 -15.41 -7.67
N LEU A 21 -2.73 -15.34 -8.49
CA LEU A 21 -2.68 -14.62 -9.77
C LEU A 21 -2.24 -13.15 -9.58
N GLY A 22 -2.76 -12.47 -8.56
CA GLY A 22 -2.35 -11.10 -8.23
C GLY A 22 -0.85 -10.99 -7.88
N VAL A 23 -0.31 -11.99 -7.19
CA VAL A 23 1.13 -12.08 -6.90
C VAL A 23 1.93 -12.28 -8.18
N LEU A 24 1.52 -13.20 -9.06
CA LEU A 24 2.19 -13.44 -10.35
C LEU A 24 2.18 -12.20 -11.24
N MET A 25 1.07 -11.47 -11.30
CA MET A 25 0.99 -10.19 -12.03
C MET A 25 1.94 -9.14 -11.44
N SER A 26 2.01 -9.05 -10.10
CA SER A 26 2.96 -8.16 -9.43
C SER A 26 4.41 -8.52 -9.75
N GLN A 27 4.74 -9.81 -9.78
CA GLN A 27 6.08 -10.29 -10.14
C GLN A 27 6.43 -9.98 -11.59
N GLN A 28 5.50 -10.20 -12.52
CA GLN A 28 5.68 -9.88 -13.94
C GLN A 28 5.97 -8.39 -14.17
N HIS A 29 5.28 -7.51 -13.44
CA HIS A 29 5.43 -6.06 -13.57
C HIS A 29 6.31 -5.43 -12.47
N ARG A 30 7.10 -6.23 -11.73
CA ARG A 30 7.85 -5.78 -10.54
C ARG A 30 8.69 -4.52 -10.76
N ARG A 31 9.39 -4.44 -11.91
CA ARG A 31 10.26 -3.30 -12.23
C ARG A 31 9.44 -2.02 -12.36
N LEU A 32 8.33 -2.08 -13.09
CA LEU A 32 7.44 -0.94 -13.30
C LEU A 32 6.79 -0.51 -11.98
N LEU A 33 6.34 -1.46 -11.17
CA LEU A 33 5.72 -1.17 -9.87
C LEU A 33 6.72 -0.53 -8.89
N MET A 34 7.92 -1.13 -8.75
CA MET A 34 8.94 -0.62 -7.82
C MET A 34 9.48 0.74 -8.24
N THR A 35 9.77 0.94 -9.53
CA THR A 35 10.29 2.24 -10.02
C THR A 35 9.23 3.34 -9.96
N SER A 36 7.99 3.06 -10.35
CA SER A 36 6.90 4.05 -10.25
C SER A 36 6.60 4.45 -8.81
N TRP A 37 6.63 3.48 -7.88
CA TRP A 37 6.50 3.74 -6.47
C TRP A 37 7.67 4.57 -5.94
N ALA A 38 8.91 4.13 -6.17
CA ALA A 38 10.11 4.80 -5.66
C ALA A 38 10.27 6.25 -6.16
N ILE A 39 9.94 6.52 -7.43
CA ILE A 39 10.00 7.88 -8.01
C ILE A 39 9.04 8.85 -7.30
N ILE A 40 7.97 8.35 -6.71
CA ILE A 40 7.03 9.19 -5.96
C ILE A 40 7.40 9.21 -4.48
N THR A 41 7.63 8.05 -3.88
CA THR A 41 7.79 7.94 -2.43
C THR A 41 9.11 8.49 -1.94
N LEU A 42 10.21 8.26 -2.67
CA LEU A 42 11.53 8.72 -2.24
C LEU A 42 11.65 10.25 -2.25
N PRO A 43 11.21 10.99 -3.30
CA PRO A 43 11.25 12.45 -3.26
C PRO A 43 10.33 13.04 -2.19
N VAL A 44 9.15 12.45 -1.96
CA VAL A 44 8.25 12.90 -0.88
C VAL A 44 8.88 12.67 0.49
N TYR A 45 9.47 11.50 0.72
CA TYR A 45 10.18 11.21 1.96
C TYR A 45 11.35 12.18 2.17
N LEU A 46 12.20 12.36 1.16
CA LEU A 46 13.33 13.28 1.20
C LEU A 46 12.88 14.72 1.49
N LEU A 47 11.84 15.19 0.82
CA LEU A 47 11.28 16.53 1.05
C LEU A 47 10.78 16.68 2.49
N LEU A 48 10.07 15.69 3.02
CA LEU A 48 9.62 15.70 4.41
C LEU A 48 10.79 15.72 5.38
N THR A 49 11.82 14.88 5.15
CA THR A 49 13.03 14.85 5.97
C THR A 49 13.78 16.17 5.94
N LEU A 50 13.91 16.81 4.78
CA LEU A 50 14.59 18.10 4.65
C LEU A 50 13.80 19.23 5.33
N LEU A 51 12.47 19.21 5.22
CA LEU A 51 11.60 20.25 5.80
C LEU A 51 11.43 20.12 7.32
N LEU A 52 11.37 18.88 7.82
CA LEU A 52 11.12 18.53 9.22
C LEU A 52 12.34 17.84 9.84
N TRP A 53 13.54 18.28 9.48
CA TRP A 53 14.81 17.71 9.95
C TRP A 53 14.93 17.75 11.48
N ASP A 54 14.39 18.79 12.12
CA ASP A 54 14.31 18.95 13.58
C ASP A 54 13.33 17.98 14.25
N SER A 55 12.49 17.26 13.50
CA SER A 55 11.46 16.38 14.05
C SER A 55 11.31 15.08 13.26
N PRO A 56 12.28 14.14 13.37
CA PRO A 56 12.24 12.87 12.66
C PRO A 56 10.99 12.02 12.94
N SER A 57 10.45 12.11 14.16
CA SER A 57 9.20 11.44 14.55
C SER A 57 7.99 11.92 13.73
N LEU A 58 7.92 13.23 13.44
CA LEU A 58 6.87 13.79 12.58
C LEU A 58 7.03 13.34 11.13
N VAL A 59 8.26 13.21 10.63
CA VAL A 59 8.52 12.67 9.29
C VAL A 59 7.97 11.25 9.17
N VAL A 60 8.30 10.38 10.13
CA VAL A 60 7.80 9.00 10.15
C VAL A 60 6.27 8.96 10.24
N MET A 61 5.67 9.80 11.10
CA MET A 61 4.22 9.90 11.26
C MET A 61 3.53 10.34 9.96
N LEU A 62 4.02 11.40 9.32
CA LEU A 62 3.46 11.91 8.05
C LEU A 62 3.65 10.93 6.91
N PHE A 63 4.83 10.30 6.82
CA PHE A 63 5.09 9.29 5.80
C PHE A 63 4.17 8.08 5.96
N TRP A 64 4.01 7.60 7.20
CA TRP A 64 3.05 6.55 7.54
C TRP A 64 1.61 6.96 7.24
N TRP A 65 1.26 8.23 7.48
CA TRP A 65 -0.05 8.80 7.16
C TRP A 65 -0.29 8.82 5.65
N LEU A 66 0.72 9.16 4.84
CA LEU A 66 0.63 9.25 3.39
C LEU A 66 0.64 7.90 2.66
N LYS A 67 0.97 6.79 3.34
CA LYS A 67 0.98 5.43 2.75
C LYS A 67 -0.22 5.13 1.83
N PRO A 68 -1.48 5.45 2.19
CA PRO A 68 -2.63 5.21 1.31
C PRO A 68 -2.62 5.94 -0.03
N ALA A 69 -1.91 7.06 -0.13
CA ALA A 69 -1.74 7.81 -1.37
C ALA A 69 -0.82 7.08 -2.36
N PHE A 70 0.22 6.44 -1.85
CA PHE A 70 1.21 5.74 -2.66
C PHE A 70 0.67 4.41 -3.21
N ASP A 71 -0.19 3.73 -2.46
CA ASP A 71 -0.81 2.45 -2.86
C ASP A 71 -1.71 2.58 -4.12
N ARG A 72 -2.18 3.80 -4.45
CA ARG A 72 -3.08 4.04 -5.60
C ARG A 72 -2.43 3.82 -6.95
N LEU A 73 -1.15 4.13 -7.07
CA LEU A 73 -0.47 4.07 -8.37
C LEU A 73 -0.19 2.62 -8.82
N PRO A 74 0.38 1.74 -7.98
CA PRO A 74 0.53 0.32 -8.32
C PRO A 74 -0.79 -0.34 -8.72
N LEU A 75 -1.88 -0.01 -8.03
CA LEU A 75 -3.21 -0.52 -8.33
C LEU A 75 -3.70 -0.09 -9.72
N TYR A 76 -3.48 1.17 -10.11
CA TYR A 76 -3.80 1.63 -11.45
C TYR A 76 -3.01 0.87 -12.52
N ILE A 77 -1.70 0.71 -12.32
CA ILE A 77 -0.82 -0.02 -13.25
C ILE A 77 -1.30 -1.46 -13.42
N LEU A 78 -1.55 -2.17 -12.31
CA LEU A 78 -2.05 -3.56 -12.35
C LEU A 78 -3.44 -3.66 -12.98
N SER A 79 -4.33 -2.70 -12.72
CA SER A 79 -5.66 -2.68 -13.34
C SER A 79 -5.60 -2.58 -14.85
N LYS A 80 -4.63 -1.83 -15.38
CA LYS A 80 -4.43 -1.63 -16.82
C LYS A 80 -3.69 -2.81 -17.45
N ALA A 81 -2.69 -3.34 -16.75
CA ALA A 81 -1.98 -4.56 -17.13
C ALA A 81 -2.91 -5.77 -17.26
N LEU A 82 -3.95 -5.87 -16.42
CA LEU A 82 -4.95 -6.95 -16.49
C LEU A 82 -5.66 -7.05 -17.86
N PHE A 83 -5.83 -5.91 -18.54
CA PHE A 83 -6.47 -5.82 -19.86
C PHE A 83 -5.46 -5.68 -21.00
N GLY A 84 -4.18 -6.03 -20.79
CA GLY A 84 -3.14 -5.95 -21.82
C GLY A 84 -2.67 -4.53 -22.15
N GLU A 85 -3.26 -3.49 -21.54
CA GLU A 85 -2.91 -2.08 -21.74
C GLU A 85 -1.85 -1.62 -20.72
N THR A 86 -0.71 -2.31 -20.61
CA THR A 86 0.32 -1.95 -19.60
C THR A 86 0.83 -0.52 -19.80
N PRO A 87 0.61 0.42 -18.86
CA PRO A 87 0.99 1.80 -19.04
C PRO A 87 2.51 1.96 -18.91
N THR A 88 3.07 2.92 -19.65
CA THR A 88 4.47 3.32 -19.44
C THR A 88 4.64 4.11 -18.14
N LEU A 89 5.86 4.18 -17.59
CA LEU A 89 6.17 4.94 -16.37
C LEU A 89 5.65 6.37 -16.43
N ARG A 90 5.90 7.07 -17.54
CA ARG A 90 5.45 8.46 -17.74
C ARG A 90 3.92 8.58 -17.70
N GLN A 91 3.21 7.66 -18.35
CA GLN A 91 1.74 7.67 -18.37
C GLN A 91 1.16 7.39 -16.98
N ALA A 92 1.75 6.44 -16.24
CA ALA A 92 1.34 6.12 -14.89
C ALA A 92 1.52 7.32 -13.95
N LEU A 93 2.70 7.95 -13.96
CA LEU A 93 3.01 9.12 -13.13
C LEU A 93 2.10 10.32 -13.44
N ARG A 94 1.80 10.57 -14.73
CA ARG A 94 0.88 11.65 -15.14
C ARG A 94 -0.53 11.44 -14.61
N GLN A 95 -0.98 10.19 -14.48
CA GLN A 95 -2.32 9.87 -13.98
C GLN A 95 -2.41 9.96 -12.46
N TRP A 96 -1.29 9.86 -11.74
CA TRP A 96 -1.28 9.79 -10.27
C TRP A 96 -2.06 10.93 -9.56
N PRO A 97 -1.89 12.22 -9.91
CA PRO A 97 -2.66 13.30 -9.27
C PRO A 97 -4.17 13.16 -9.44
N ALA A 98 -4.64 12.64 -10.57
CA ALA A 98 -6.06 12.39 -10.81
C ALA A 98 -6.59 11.23 -9.95
N LEU A 99 -5.76 10.21 -9.69
CA LEU A 99 -6.10 9.08 -8.82
C LEU A 99 -6.23 9.49 -7.35
N LEU A 100 -5.57 10.58 -6.94
CA LEU A 100 -5.64 11.10 -5.57
C LEU A 100 -6.96 11.85 -5.28
N LYS A 101 -7.65 12.40 -6.29
CA LYS A 101 -8.87 13.21 -6.09
C LYS A 101 -10.03 12.44 -5.45
N PRO A 102 -10.39 11.21 -5.86
CA PRO A 102 -11.51 10.51 -5.26
C PRO A 102 -11.16 9.93 -3.89
N GLN A 103 -11.89 10.38 -2.86
CA GLN A 103 -11.99 9.74 -1.54
C GLN A 103 -10.67 9.62 -0.75
N LEU A 104 -9.64 10.42 -1.09
CA LEU A 104 -8.35 10.44 -0.37
C LEU A 104 -8.51 10.81 1.10
N LEU A 105 -9.26 11.86 1.42
CA LEU A 105 -9.50 12.27 2.80
C LEU A 105 -10.17 11.16 3.62
N ALA A 106 -11.15 10.47 3.04
CA ALA A 106 -11.80 9.33 3.69
C ALA A 106 -10.86 8.12 3.87
N SER A 107 -9.97 7.89 2.89
CA SER A 107 -8.91 6.86 2.98
C SER A 107 -7.83 7.17 4.01
N LEU A 108 -7.52 8.46 4.23
CA LEU A 108 -6.51 8.91 5.17
C LEU A 108 -7.01 8.94 6.62
N THR A 109 -8.28 9.26 6.84
CA THR A 109 -8.86 9.44 8.18
C THR A 109 -9.41 8.13 8.75
N TRP A 110 -10.63 7.75 8.37
CA TRP A 110 -11.38 6.70 9.05
C TRP A 110 -11.32 5.32 8.37
N ARG A 111 -11.05 5.25 7.05
CA ARG A 111 -10.94 3.95 6.33
C ARG A 111 -9.58 3.28 6.47
N ARG A 112 -8.67 3.87 7.24
CA ARG A 112 -7.30 3.38 7.44
C ARG A 112 -7.28 2.03 8.18
N LEU A 113 -8.17 1.86 9.16
CA LEU A 113 -8.22 0.71 10.07
C LEU A 113 -8.97 -0.51 9.49
N SER A 114 -9.38 -0.47 8.23
CA SER A 114 -10.12 -1.57 7.62
C SER A 114 -9.18 -2.68 7.14
N LEU A 115 -9.30 -3.88 7.71
CA LEU A 115 -8.53 -5.07 7.30
C LEU A 115 -8.84 -5.54 5.88
N SER A 116 -9.96 -5.14 5.28
CA SER A 116 -10.30 -5.44 3.87
C SER A 116 -9.97 -4.30 2.91
N ARG A 117 -9.19 -3.29 3.34
CA ARG A 117 -8.93 -2.08 2.55
C ARG A 117 -8.33 -2.37 1.18
N SER A 118 -7.36 -3.28 1.10
CA SER A 118 -6.70 -3.69 -0.16
C SER A 118 -7.70 -4.22 -1.19
N PHE A 119 -8.76 -4.90 -0.74
CA PHE A 119 -9.82 -5.43 -1.59
C PHE A 119 -10.90 -4.39 -1.95
N VAL A 120 -11.18 -3.43 -1.07
CA VAL A 120 -12.18 -2.37 -1.30
C VAL A 120 -11.66 -1.29 -2.24
N MET A 121 -10.35 -1.04 -2.24
CA MET A 121 -9.71 0.04 -2.97
C MET A 121 -9.88 -0.02 -4.50
N PRO A 122 -9.78 -1.17 -5.18
CA PRO A 122 -10.05 -1.30 -6.62
C PRO A 122 -11.47 -0.87 -7.00
N VAL A 123 -12.48 -1.25 -6.21
CA VAL A 123 -13.88 -0.86 -6.46
C VAL A 123 -14.03 0.66 -6.39
N VAL A 124 -13.41 1.29 -5.40
CA VAL A 124 -13.47 2.75 -5.23
C VAL A 124 -12.74 3.48 -6.35
N GLN A 125 -11.55 3.01 -6.73
CA GLN A 125 -10.68 3.70 -7.67
C GLN A 125 -11.07 3.47 -9.13
N LEU A 126 -11.55 2.28 -9.48
CA LEU A 126 -11.80 1.87 -10.86
C LEU A 126 -13.27 1.96 -11.26
N GLU A 127 -14.20 1.62 -10.36
CA GLU A 127 -15.64 1.67 -10.66
C GLU A 127 -16.23 3.08 -10.41
N GLY A 128 -15.52 3.96 -9.69
CA GLY A 128 -15.94 5.34 -9.45
C GLY A 128 -17.23 5.48 -8.62
N LEU A 129 -17.71 4.40 -8.01
CA LEU A 129 -18.98 4.36 -7.29
C LEU A 129 -18.91 5.16 -5.97
N ALA A 130 -20.02 5.83 -5.65
CA ALA A 130 -20.23 6.56 -4.40
C ALA A 130 -21.55 6.14 -3.72
N GLY A 131 -21.70 6.49 -2.43
CA GLY A 131 -22.94 6.30 -1.67
C GLY A 131 -23.44 4.85 -1.61
N GLU A 132 -24.73 4.67 -1.82
CA GLU A 132 -25.44 3.38 -1.71
C GLU A 132 -25.00 2.36 -2.78
N ALA A 133 -24.80 2.81 -4.02
CA ALA A 133 -24.34 1.95 -5.11
C ALA A 133 -23.01 1.26 -4.77
N ARG A 134 -22.08 2.02 -4.15
CA ARG A 134 -20.82 1.47 -3.63
C ARG A 134 -21.07 0.46 -2.51
N ALA A 135 -21.94 0.79 -1.56
CA ALA A 135 -22.22 -0.07 -0.41
C ALA A 135 -22.80 -1.42 -0.84
N GLN A 136 -23.74 -1.41 -1.79
CA GLN A 136 -24.35 -2.62 -2.33
C GLN A 136 -23.33 -3.48 -3.08
N ARG A 137 -22.50 -2.85 -3.94
CA ARG A 137 -21.43 -3.54 -4.67
C ARG A 137 -20.43 -4.21 -3.72
N LEU A 138 -19.99 -3.48 -2.70
CA LEU A 138 -19.05 -4.01 -1.71
C LEU A 138 -19.67 -5.11 -0.85
N ARG A 139 -20.98 -5.05 -0.55
CA ARG A 139 -21.68 -6.11 0.18
C ARG A 139 -21.64 -7.43 -0.60
N ILE A 140 -21.98 -7.39 -1.88
CA ILE A 140 -21.98 -8.58 -2.75
C ILE A 140 -20.57 -9.16 -2.88
N LEU A 141 -19.56 -8.32 -3.13
CA LEU A 141 -18.18 -8.80 -3.33
C LEU A 141 -17.54 -9.34 -2.04
N GLN A 142 -17.86 -8.77 -0.88
CA GLN A 142 -17.29 -9.20 0.40
C GLN A 142 -17.95 -10.47 0.96
N GLN A 143 -19.19 -10.80 0.60
CA GLN A 143 -19.88 -12.00 1.10
C GLN A 143 -19.05 -13.28 0.96
N ARG A 144 -18.31 -13.44 -0.14
CA ARG A 144 -17.44 -14.60 -0.39
C ARG A 144 -15.95 -14.35 -0.17
N ASN A 145 -15.48 -13.11 -0.25
CA ASN A 145 -14.04 -12.81 -0.32
C ASN A 145 -13.48 -12.08 0.92
N ARG A 146 -14.32 -11.70 1.89
CA ARG A 146 -13.89 -10.88 3.03
C ARG A 146 -12.80 -11.55 3.87
N GLY A 147 -12.94 -12.84 4.18
CA GLY A 147 -11.99 -13.55 5.03
C GLY A 147 -10.59 -13.58 4.43
N ALA A 148 -10.47 -13.98 3.17
CA ALA A 148 -9.18 -14.00 2.48
C ALA A 148 -8.56 -12.60 2.33
N ALA A 149 -9.37 -11.58 2.06
CA ALA A 149 -8.90 -10.19 2.01
C ALA A 149 -8.36 -9.69 3.35
N GLN A 150 -8.99 -10.08 4.47
CA GLN A 150 -8.51 -9.78 5.82
C GLN A 150 -7.19 -10.49 6.11
N TRP A 151 -7.10 -11.79 5.79
CA TRP A 151 -5.88 -12.57 5.97
C TRP A 151 -4.70 -12.01 5.17
N LEU A 152 -4.93 -11.55 3.93
CA LEU A 152 -3.90 -10.89 3.14
C LEU A 152 -3.31 -9.67 3.87
N THR A 153 -4.18 -8.83 4.44
CA THR A 153 -3.73 -7.64 5.20
C THR A 153 -3.02 -8.04 6.49
N ILE A 154 -3.51 -9.05 7.21
CA ILE A 154 -2.89 -9.55 8.43
C ILE A 154 -1.48 -10.08 8.13
N ILE A 155 -1.34 -10.98 7.15
CA ILE A 155 -0.06 -11.55 6.74
C ILE A 155 0.89 -10.43 6.28
N GLY A 156 0.41 -9.51 5.45
CA GLY A 156 1.20 -8.36 4.99
C GLY A 156 1.69 -7.47 6.14
N MET A 157 0.84 -7.22 7.14
CA MET A 157 1.20 -6.44 8.33
C MET A 157 2.27 -7.14 9.17
N HIS A 158 2.20 -8.46 9.34
CA HIS A 158 3.22 -9.22 10.06
C HIS A 158 4.56 -9.22 9.30
N LEU A 159 4.52 -9.41 7.99
CA LEU A 159 5.71 -9.35 7.15
C LEU A 159 6.39 -7.97 7.21
N GLU A 160 5.60 -6.89 7.11
CA GLU A 160 6.09 -5.53 7.21
C GLU A 160 6.68 -5.24 8.60
N THR A 161 6.00 -5.65 9.66
CA THR A 161 6.47 -5.50 11.04
C THR A 161 7.79 -6.26 11.26
N ALA A 162 7.89 -7.50 10.78
CA ALA A 162 9.10 -8.30 10.87
C ALA A 162 10.28 -7.66 10.11
N LEU A 163 10.04 -7.15 8.89
CA LEU A 163 11.05 -6.42 8.12
C LEU A 163 11.49 -5.13 8.82
N TRP A 164 10.55 -4.39 9.42
CA TRP A 164 10.84 -3.15 10.14
C TRP A 164 11.69 -3.41 11.39
N PHE A 165 11.33 -4.41 12.20
CA PHE A 165 12.15 -4.83 13.35
C PHE A 165 13.51 -5.37 12.91
N GLY A 166 13.57 -6.16 11.84
CA GLY A 166 14.82 -6.70 11.30
C GLY A 166 15.78 -5.60 10.82
N LEU A 167 15.28 -4.60 10.09
CA LEU A 167 16.07 -3.44 9.66
C LEU A 167 16.53 -2.58 10.84
N THR A 168 15.67 -2.41 11.84
CA THR A 168 15.99 -1.67 13.06
C THR A 168 17.11 -2.38 13.84
N ALA A 169 16.98 -3.70 14.04
CA ALA A 169 18.01 -4.51 14.70
C ALA A 169 19.33 -4.49 13.92
N LEU A 170 19.28 -4.58 12.58
CA LEU A 170 20.46 -4.47 11.73
C LEU A 170 21.13 -3.10 11.89
N PHE A 171 20.34 -2.01 11.90
CA PHE A 171 20.84 -0.66 12.12
C PHE A 171 21.54 -0.52 13.49
N TYR A 172 20.93 -1.05 14.57
CA TYR A 172 21.56 -1.07 15.90
C TYR A 172 22.91 -1.79 15.90
N LEU A 173 23.04 -2.89 15.15
CA LEU A 173 24.29 -3.65 15.07
C LEU A 173 25.43 -2.84 14.43
N PHE A 174 25.11 -1.84 13.60
CA PHE A 174 26.08 -0.92 13.00
C PHE A 174 26.35 0.34 13.83
N VAL A 175 25.65 0.55 14.96
CA VAL A 175 25.93 1.68 15.86
C VAL A 175 27.20 1.37 16.67
N PRO A 176 28.25 2.21 16.59
CA PRO A 176 29.46 2.01 17.39
C PRO A 176 29.16 2.12 18.89
N GLN A 177 29.79 1.28 19.71
CA GLN A 177 29.63 1.30 21.17
C GLN A 177 29.94 2.65 21.81
N GLN A 178 30.79 3.48 21.20
CA GLN A 178 31.10 4.83 21.69
C GLN A 178 29.93 5.81 21.51
N VAL A 179 28.97 5.47 20.65
CA VAL A 179 27.71 6.18 20.39
C VAL A 179 26.53 5.43 21.04
N GLU A 180 26.79 4.47 21.95
CA GLU A 180 25.79 4.00 22.92
C GLU A 180 25.45 5.16 23.87
N LEU A 181 24.75 6.15 23.32
CA LEU A 181 24.16 7.29 23.97
C LEU A 181 23.13 6.75 24.95
N GLN A 182 23.53 6.55 26.22
CA GLN A 182 22.69 6.67 27.41
C GLN A 182 21.23 6.19 27.25
N TRP A 183 21.00 5.10 26.53
CA TRP A 183 19.71 4.43 26.45
C TRP A 183 19.71 3.43 27.56
N ASP A 184 19.64 3.99 28.76
CA ASP A 184 19.61 3.22 29.97
C ASP A 184 18.21 2.61 30.07
N TRP A 185 18.02 1.46 29.41
CA TRP A 185 16.77 0.69 29.46
C TRP A 185 16.33 0.43 30.90
N GLU A 186 17.27 0.43 31.84
CA GLU A 186 17.03 0.38 33.28
C GLU A 186 16.20 1.57 33.80
N THR A 187 16.38 2.78 33.26
CA THR A 187 15.59 3.97 33.67
C THR A 187 14.13 3.90 33.19
N LEU A 188 13.86 3.26 32.04
CA LEU A 188 12.50 3.04 31.53
C LEU A 188 11.76 1.93 32.28
N VAL A 189 12.47 0.89 32.73
CA VAL A 189 11.89 -0.23 33.49
C VAL A 189 11.73 0.13 34.97
N SER A 190 12.62 0.94 35.55
CA SER A 190 12.51 1.39 36.94
C SER A 190 11.51 2.53 37.16
N ALA A 191 11.04 3.18 36.10
CA ALA A 191 10.02 4.23 36.14
C ALA A 191 8.57 3.71 35.96
N ALA A 192 8.36 2.40 35.82
CA ALA A 192 7.06 1.73 35.75
C ALA A 192 6.77 0.96 37.03
#